data_AF-A0A7X7VAJ9-F1
#
_entry.id   AF-A0A7X7VAJ9-F1
#
_cell.length_a   1.000
_cell.length_b   1.000
_cell.length_c   1.000
_cell.angle_alpha   90.00
_cell.angle_beta   90.00
_cell.angle_gamma   90.00
#
_symmetry.space_group_name_H-M   'P 1'
#
loop_
_entity.id
_entity.type
_entity.pdbx_description
1 polymer ?
#
loop_
_entity_poly.entity_id
_entity_poly.type
_entity_poly.pdbx_seq_one_letter_code
_entity_poly.pdbx_strand_id
1 'polypeptide(L)'
;MSDGSGRPGPLPEAHDPFTAVTGWTLAGAGTGPLLRSGTLRPGTCTSGTCPQKLVLELKTAAGGHARLIAQAVSPGTWMLSIVPDGAVEPRPTPMVVPGERKLIRLAAREKDGRLVVRGPELRLEVRLEPFDLRFVDRRGRTVLAANPADVDGLGRPAVPPLGAGRGPGGMPFVTAAFRLAPGERLYGLGEKFTRLDKAGGRFVSWTVDALGSTSERSHKNVPFLWSDRGYGLFADSGARIDWDLGATSLRTWALRVDAPALDLHIFHGPGPDRILRAFTDLTGRGPAVP
;
A
#
# COMPACT_ATOMS: atom_id res chain seq x y z
N MET A 1 39.23 25.65 -25.77
CA MET A 1 38.83 24.26 -26.05
C MET A 1 39.08 23.47 -24.79
N SER A 2 38.03 23.25 -23.99
CA SER A 2 38.07 22.38 -22.81
C SER A 2 37.54 21.01 -23.20
N ASP A 3 38.26 19.98 -22.79
CA ASP A 3 38.05 18.57 -23.11
C ASP A 3 36.85 18.00 -22.36
N GLY A 4 35.71 17.93 -23.06
CA GLY A 4 34.47 17.31 -22.59
C GLY A 4 34.54 15.77 -22.54
N SER A 5 35.44 15.20 -21.75
CA SER A 5 35.60 13.74 -21.61
C SER A 5 35.22 13.20 -20.23
N GLY A 6 34.32 13.89 -19.52
CA GLY A 6 33.68 13.35 -18.32
C GLY A 6 32.75 12.20 -18.68
N ARG A 7 33.28 10.96 -18.70
CA ARG A 7 32.44 9.76 -18.72
C ARG A 7 31.45 9.85 -17.55
N PRO A 8 30.14 9.58 -17.74
CA PRO A 8 29.24 9.42 -16.62
C PRO A 8 29.84 8.34 -15.71
N GLY A 9 29.95 8.65 -14.42
CA GLY A 9 30.44 7.72 -13.41
C GLY A 9 29.63 6.41 -13.46
N PRO A 10 30.21 5.30 -12.95
CA PRO A 10 29.47 4.04 -12.88
C PRO A 10 28.13 4.27 -12.19
N LEU A 11 27.07 3.72 -12.78
CA LEU A 11 25.76 3.63 -12.13
C LEU A 11 25.98 3.02 -10.75
N PRO A 12 25.41 3.59 -9.66
CA PRO A 12 25.47 2.94 -8.36
C PRO A 12 24.99 1.50 -8.55
N GLU A 13 25.78 0.54 -8.04
CA GLU A 13 25.40 -0.88 -8.05
C GLU A 13 23.93 -1.01 -7.66
N ALA A 14 23.20 -1.85 -8.39
CA ALA A 14 21.79 -2.11 -8.12
C ALA A 14 21.65 -2.78 -6.74
N HIS A 15 21.67 -1.97 -5.70
CA HIS A 15 21.26 -2.36 -4.37
C HIS A 15 19.83 -2.86 -4.52
N ASP A 16 19.59 -4.13 -4.25
CA ASP A 16 18.22 -4.65 -4.25
C ASP A 16 17.44 -3.85 -3.18
N PRO A 17 16.46 -3.02 -3.59
CA PRO A 17 15.72 -2.17 -2.66
C PRO A 17 14.89 -3.01 -1.67
N PHE A 18 14.80 -4.33 -1.88
CA PHE A 18 14.10 -5.28 -1.02
C PHE A 18 15.01 -6.02 -0.01
N THR A 19 16.31 -5.67 0.06
CA THR A 19 17.23 -6.29 1.04
C THR A 19 16.90 -5.84 2.47
N ALA A 20 16.71 -6.83 3.36
CA ALA A 20 16.47 -6.71 4.81
C ALA A 20 15.26 -5.86 5.24
N VAL A 21 14.08 -6.48 5.26
CA VAL A 21 12.87 -5.91 5.88
C VAL A 21 12.43 -6.77 7.05
N THR A 22 12.28 -6.15 8.22
CA THR A 22 11.61 -6.78 9.36
C THR A 22 10.10 -6.68 9.14
N GLY A 23 9.44 -7.81 8.93
CA GLY A 23 7.98 -7.83 8.84
C GLY A 23 7.30 -7.44 10.15
N TRP A 24 6.03 -7.02 10.10
CA TRP A 24 5.24 -6.82 11.32
C TRP A 24 4.87 -8.16 11.96
N THR A 25 4.88 -8.21 13.29
CA THR A 25 4.37 -9.33 14.10
C THR A 25 3.60 -8.75 15.27
N LEU A 26 2.43 -9.30 15.62
CA LEU A 26 1.69 -8.79 16.77
C LEU A 26 2.52 -8.79 18.05
N ALA A 27 2.12 -7.92 18.96
CA ALA A 27 2.68 -7.84 20.28
C ALA A 27 2.46 -9.12 21.10
N GLY A 28 3.51 -9.94 21.27
CA GLY A 28 3.58 -10.92 22.38
C GLY A 28 3.38 -12.39 22.01
N ALA A 29 4.25 -12.95 21.19
CA ALA A 29 4.41 -14.41 21.03
C ALA A 29 5.26 -15.01 22.17
N GLY A 30 4.88 -14.74 23.42
CA GLY A 30 5.50 -15.30 24.62
C GLY A 30 4.43 -15.86 25.55
N THR A 31 4.66 -17.05 26.09
CA THR A 31 3.77 -17.78 27.01
C THR A 31 3.52 -16.97 28.29
N GLY A 32 2.47 -16.16 28.32
CA GLY A 32 2.06 -15.34 29.46
C GLY A 32 1.01 -14.29 29.05
N PRO A 33 0.16 -13.79 29.97
CA PRO A 33 -1.15 -13.26 29.62
C PRO A 33 -1.12 -11.88 28.95
N LEU A 34 -1.93 -11.75 27.88
CA LEU A 34 -2.67 -10.57 27.41
C LEU A 34 -1.91 -9.30 27.00
N LEU A 35 -2.02 -8.95 25.71
CA LEU A 35 -2.46 -7.61 25.30
C LEU A 35 -3.27 -7.69 24.00
N ARG A 36 -4.60 -7.64 24.18
CA ARG A 36 -5.64 -7.52 23.17
C ARG A 36 -5.93 -6.04 22.95
N SER A 37 -5.86 -5.50 21.74
CA SER A 37 -6.80 -4.47 21.26
C SER A 37 -6.42 -3.93 19.88
N GLY A 38 -7.32 -4.07 18.90
CA GLY A 38 -7.57 -2.99 17.96
C GLY A 38 -8.45 -1.97 18.69
N THR A 39 -8.01 -0.72 18.80
CA THR A 39 -8.83 0.30 19.46
C THR A 39 -9.64 1.03 18.41
N LEU A 40 -10.94 0.75 18.36
CA LEU A 40 -11.90 1.54 17.58
C LEU A 40 -12.05 2.90 18.27
N ARG A 41 -11.51 3.98 17.69
CA ARG A 41 -11.72 5.32 18.24
C ARG A 41 -13.10 5.85 17.80
N PRO A 42 -14.00 6.23 18.73
CA PRO A 42 -15.33 6.74 18.41
C PRO A 42 -15.29 8.05 17.61
N GLY A 43 -16.16 8.17 16.60
CA GLY A 43 -16.83 9.45 16.30
C GLY A 43 -18.19 9.42 17.00
N THR A 44 -18.50 10.42 17.81
CA THR A 44 -19.73 10.45 18.63
C THR A 44 -21.00 10.47 17.77
N CYS A 45 -21.91 9.53 18.03
CA CYS A 45 -23.34 9.64 17.76
C CYS A 45 -24.06 8.88 18.88
N THR A 46 -25.12 9.48 19.40
CA THR A 46 -25.95 8.92 20.46
C THR A 46 -26.51 7.55 20.06
N SER A 47 -26.16 6.52 20.86
CA SER A 47 -26.47 5.08 20.71
C SER A 47 -25.62 4.29 19.69
N GLY A 48 -24.52 3.70 20.17
CA GLY A 48 -23.68 2.75 19.45
C GLY A 48 -22.48 3.38 18.75
N THR A 49 -21.27 3.05 19.21
CA THR A 49 -20.00 3.57 18.71
C THR A 49 -19.79 3.21 17.23
N CYS A 50 -19.79 4.20 16.33
CA CYS A 50 -19.43 4.01 14.92
C CYS A 50 -17.95 4.37 14.72
N PRO A 51 -17.07 3.43 14.31
CA PRO A 51 -15.69 3.77 14.01
C PRO A 51 -15.61 4.62 12.74
N GLN A 52 -15.01 5.81 12.85
CA GLN A 52 -14.66 6.65 11.70
C GLN A 52 -13.30 6.25 11.13
N LYS A 53 -12.42 5.77 12.01
CA LYS A 53 -11.15 5.14 11.69
C LYS A 53 -11.00 3.91 12.59
N LEU A 54 -10.51 2.82 12.03
CA LEU A 54 -9.97 1.70 12.79
C LEU A 54 -8.49 1.99 13.03
N VAL A 55 -8.03 1.95 14.29
CA VAL A 55 -6.61 2.01 14.62
C VAL A 55 -6.20 0.65 15.18
N LEU A 56 -5.26 0.00 14.52
CA LEU A 56 -4.61 -1.22 15.01
C LEU A 56 -3.23 -0.85 15.52
N GLU A 57 -2.99 -1.10 16.80
CA GLU A 57 -1.66 -1.02 17.38
C GLU A 57 -0.94 -2.34 17.08
N LEU A 58 0.20 -2.25 16.39
CA LEU A 58 1.00 -3.37 15.93
C LEU A 58 2.35 -3.36 16.67
N LYS A 59 2.99 -4.53 16.73
CA LYS A 59 4.44 -4.61 16.96
C LYS A 59 5.14 -5.03 15.68
N THR A 60 6.43 -4.76 15.61
CA THR A 60 7.33 -5.28 14.58
C THR A 60 7.96 -6.57 15.06
N ALA A 61 8.48 -7.40 14.15
CA ALA A 61 9.33 -8.54 14.51
C ALA A 61 10.58 -8.11 15.31
N ALA A 62 11.01 -6.85 15.17
CA ALA A 62 12.13 -6.27 15.90
C ALA A 62 11.73 -5.64 17.26
N GLY A 63 10.47 -5.80 17.70
CA GLY A 63 10.00 -5.33 19.00
C GLY A 63 9.55 -3.86 19.08
N GLY A 64 9.71 -3.07 18.00
CA GLY A 64 9.15 -1.72 17.90
C GLY A 64 7.63 -1.68 17.71
N HIS A 65 7.02 -0.51 17.82
CA HIS A 65 5.57 -0.29 17.70
C HIS A 65 5.16 0.28 16.33
N ALA A 66 3.88 0.21 16.00
CA ALA A 66 3.29 1.00 14.92
C ALA A 66 1.78 1.04 14.97
N ARG A 67 1.22 1.92 14.14
CA ARG A 67 -0.20 2.03 13.91
C ARG A 67 -0.52 1.72 12.47
N LEU A 68 -1.53 0.87 12.28
CA LEU A 68 -2.23 0.73 11.01
C LEU A 68 -3.60 1.38 11.15
N ILE A 69 -3.87 2.40 10.35
CA ILE A 69 -5.09 3.18 10.44
C ILE A 69 -5.92 2.98 9.18
N ALA A 70 -7.09 2.37 9.31
CA ALA A 70 -8.00 2.14 8.19
C ALA A 70 -9.22 3.06 8.28
N GLN A 71 -9.53 3.76 7.20
CA GLN A 71 -10.66 4.68 7.09
C GLN A 71 -11.37 4.49 5.75
N ALA A 72 -12.70 4.48 5.73
CA ALA A 72 -13.44 4.60 4.48
C ALA A 72 -13.49 6.08 4.06
N VAL A 73 -13.03 6.36 2.84
CA VAL A 73 -13.04 7.70 2.22
C VAL A 73 -14.30 7.89 1.37
N SER A 74 -14.78 6.82 0.76
CA SER A 74 -16.04 6.75 0.01
C SER A 74 -16.66 5.34 0.19
N PRO A 75 -17.88 5.07 -0.31
CA PRO A 75 -18.47 3.73 -0.27
C PRO A 75 -17.54 2.63 -0.82
N GLY A 76 -16.77 2.91 -1.87
CA GLY A 76 -15.87 1.98 -2.54
C GLY A 76 -14.37 2.27 -2.37
N THR A 77 -14.00 3.28 -1.57
CA THR A 77 -12.60 3.68 -1.37
C THR A 77 -12.22 3.64 0.10
N TRP A 78 -11.13 2.95 0.40
CA TRP A 78 -10.53 2.92 1.74
C TRP A 78 -9.14 3.54 1.70
N MET A 79 -8.76 4.19 2.78
CA MET A 79 -7.40 4.67 3.04
C MET A 79 -6.82 3.82 4.18
N LEU A 80 -5.59 3.35 3.98
CA LEU A 80 -4.82 2.57 4.92
C LEU A 80 -3.49 3.28 5.19
N SER A 81 -3.36 3.90 6.37
CA SER A 81 -2.13 4.55 6.81
C SER A 81 -1.25 3.55 7.55
N ILE A 82 0.00 3.42 7.13
CA ILE A 82 1.05 2.63 7.80
C ILE A 82 1.97 3.62 8.50
N VAL A 83 1.98 3.59 9.84
CA VAL A 83 2.67 4.58 10.67
C VAL A 83 3.59 3.86 11.68
N PRO A 84 4.86 3.64 11.32
CA PRO A 84 5.90 3.11 12.21
C PRO A 84 6.10 3.93 13.49
N ASP A 85 6.77 3.34 14.47
CA ASP A 85 7.09 4.01 15.73
C ASP A 85 7.85 5.32 15.51
N GLY A 86 7.49 6.36 16.27
CA GLY A 86 8.04 7.71 16.13
C GLY A 86 7.68 8.44 14.83
N ALA A 87 6.99 7.80 13.87
CA ALA A 87 6.50 8.46 12.67
C ALA A 87 5.18 9.19 12.93
N VAL A 88 4.98 10.28 12.20
CA VAL A 88 3.72 11.04 12.20
C VAL A 88 2.82 10.48 11.10
N GLU A 89 1.50 10.52 11.30
CA GLU A 89 0.53 10.22 10.25
C GLU A 89 0.82 11.09 9.00
N PRO A 90 0.82 10.50 7.79
CA PRO A 90 1.02 11.26 6.57
C PRO A 90 -0.01 12.38 6.44
N ARG A 91 0.42 13.49 5.84
CA ARG A 91 -0.50 14.50 5.31
C ARG A 91 -0.75 14.17 3.84
N PRO A 92 -1.97 14.40 3.33
CA PRO A 92 -2.24 14.21 1.91
C PRO A 92 -1.24 14.97 1.06
N THR A 93 -0.71 14.34 0.01
CA THR A 93 0.20 15.03 -0.91
C THR A 93 -0.57 16.04 -1.78
N PRO A 94 0.11 16.93 -2.52
CA PRO A 94 -0.55 17.79 -3.51
C PRO A 94 -1.31 17.04 -4.61
N MET A 95 -1.13 15.71 -4.74
CA MET A 95 -1.90 14.89 -5.67
C MET A 95 -3.34 14.66 -5.20
N VAL A 96 -3.63 14.79 -3.90
CA VAL A 96 -4.98 14.63 -3.36
C VAL A 96 -5.66 16.00 -3.29
N VAL A 97 -6.77 16.15 -4.02
CA VAL A 97 -7.51 17.41 -4.06
C VAL A 97 -8.26 17.62 -2.75
N PRO A 98 -8.16 18.82 -2.12
CA PRO A 98 -8.98 19.15 -0.96
C PRO A 98 -10.47 19.06 -1.31
N GLY A 99 -11.24 18.33 -0.50
CA GLY A 99 -12.67 18.18 -0.70
C GLY A 99 -13.39 17.73 0.56
N GLU A 100 -14.69 18.00 0.61
CA GLU A 100 -15.53 17.54 1.71
C GLU A 100 -15.61 16.01 1.70
N ARG A 101 -15.16 15.39 2.79
CA ARG A 101 -15.28 13.95 2.98
C ARG A 101 -16.64 13.65 3.60
N LYS A 102 -17.50 12.96 2.86
CA LYS A 102 -18.77 12.46 3.41
C LYS A 102 -18.49 11.44 4.51
N LEU A 103 -19.21 11.57 5.62
CA LEU A 103 -19.12 10.63 6.73
C LEU A 103 -19.58 9.24 6.26
N ILE A 104 -18.68 8.25 6.29
CA ILE A 104 -19.02 6.86 6.01
C ILE A 104 -19.16 6.11 7.33
N ARG A 105 -20.36 5.60 7.58
CA ARG A 105 -20.61 4.78 8.76
C ARG A 105 -20.00 3.39 8.55
N LEU A 106 -19.18 2.97 9.51
CA LEU A 106 -18.63 1.63 9.58
C LEU A 106 -19.27 0.85 10.73
N ALA A 107 -19.34 -0.47 10.57
CA ALA A 107 -19.74 -1.39 11.63
C ALA A 107 -18.62 -2.39 11.88
N ALA A 108 -18.12 -2.46 13.10
CA ALA A 108 -17.05 -3.39 13.47
C ALA A 108 -17.58 -4.51 14.37
N ARG A 109 -17.12 -5.74 14.13
CA ARG A 109 -17.31 -6.87 15.03
C ARG A 109 -16.02 -7.66 15.14
N GLU A 110 -15.66 -8.00 16.37
CA GLU A 110 -14.58 -8.92 16.68
C GLU A 110 -15.17 -10.25 17.18
N LYS A 111 -14.70 -11.36 16.62
CA LYS A 111 -15.05 -12.72 17.05
C LYS A 111 -13.93 -13.68 16.67
N ASP A 112 -13.58 -14.59 17.58
CA ASP A 112 -12.64 -15.70 17.33
C ASP A 112 -11.29 -15.25 16.72
N GLY A 113 -10.71 -14.17 17.25
CA GLY A 113 -9.43 -13.62 16.78
C GLY A 113 -9.49 -12.95 15.40
N ARG A 114 -10.69 -12.63 14.92
CA ARG A 114 -10.93 -11.91 13.66
C ARG A 114 -11.74 -10.65 13.91
N LEU A 115 -11.24 -9.52 13.42
CA LEU A 115 -11.94 -8.26 13.36
C LEU A 115 -12.50 -8.04 11.95
N VAL A 116 -13.79 -7.79 11.85
CA VAL A 116 -14.46 -7.47 10.59
C VAL A 116 -15.05 -6.07 10.69
N VAL A 117 -14.54 -5.15 9.87
CA VAL A 117 -15.05 -3.78 9.75
C VAL A 117 -15.78 -3.64 8.42
N ARG A 118 -17.10 -3.49 8.48
CA ARG A 118 -17.99 -3.40 7.32
C ARG A 118 -18.20 -1.93 6.95
N GLY A 119 -17.86 -1.58 5.72
CA GLY A 119 -18.33 -0.37 5.04
C GLY A 119 -19.43 -0.70 4.01
N PRO A 120 -19.83 0.30 3.20
CA PRO A 120 -20.94 0.14 2.26
C PRO A 120 -20.68 -0.89 1.14
N GLU A 121 -19.49 -0.88 0.52
CA GLU A 121 -19.18 -1.79 -0.60
C GLU A 121 -18.05 -2.78 -0.30
N LEU A 122 -17.15 -2.39 0.59
CA LEU A 122 -16.05 -3.20 1.05
C LEU A 122 -16.17 -3.43 2.55
N ARG A 123 -15.69 -4.59 2.98
CA ARG A 123 -15.32 -4.82 4.38
C ARG A 123 -13.85 -5.15 4.48
N LEU A 124 -13.22 -4.66 5.54
CA LEU A 124 -11.89 -5.04 5.96
C LEU A 124 -12.01 -6.20 6.94
N GLU A 125 -11.38 -7.33 6.62
CA GLU A 125 -11.23 -8.46 7.53
C GLU A 125 -9.77 -8.51 7.99
N VAL A 126 -9.55 -8.52 9.30
CA VAL A 126 -8.23 -8.61 9.94
C VAL A 126 -8.23 -9.86 10.80
N ARG A 127 -7.33 -10.79 10.52
CA ARG A 127 -6.98 -11.84 11.47
C ARG A 127 -5.91 -11.27 12.38
N LEU A 128 -6.11 -11.39 13.69
CA LEU A 128 -5.17 -10.89 14.66
C LEU A 128 -3.94 -11.80 14.69
N GLU A 129 -4.10 -13.09 14.98
CA GLU A 129 -2.97 -14.03 15.10
C GLU A 129 -3.13 -15.24 14.16
N PRO A 130 -2.16 -15.51 13.25
CA PRO A 130 -1.12 -14.60 12.80
C PRO A 130 -1.72 -13.44 11.99
N PHE A 131 -1.09 -12.26 12.05
CA PHE A 131 -1.60 -11.04 11.44
C PHE A 131 -1.80 -11.22 9.93
N ASP A 132 -3.02 -10.94 9.46
CA ASP A 132 -3.40 -10.95 8.05
C ASP A 132 -4.52 -9.94 7.83
N LEU A 133 -4.54 -9.29 6.66
CA LEU A 133 -5.57 -8.31 6.30
C LEU A 133 -6.06 -8.54 4.89
N ARG A 134 -7.36 -8.36 4.67
CA ARG A 134 -7.98 -8.41 3.34
C ARG A 134 -9.18 -7.49 3.21
N PHE A 135 -9.36 -6.94 2.02
CA PHE A 135 -10.57 -6.27 1.59
C PHE A 135 -11.46 -7.24 0.82
N VAL A 136 -12.73 -7.31 1.19
CA VAL A 136 -13.70 -8.23 0.59
C VAL A 136 -14.92 -7.44 0.12
N ASP A 137 -15.36 -7.71 -1.11
CA ASP A 137 -16.54 -7.06 -1.69
C ASP A 137 -17.86 -7.63 -1.12
N ARG A 138 -18.98 -6.99 -1.51
CA ARG A 138 -20.34 -7.44 -1.14
C ARG A 138 -20.70 -8.83 -1.64
N ARG A 139 -20.00 -9.33 -2.68
CA ARG A 139 -20.19 -10.69 -3.23
C ARG A 139 -19.32 -11.73 -2.51
N GLY A 140 -18.54 -11.31 -1.51
CA GLY A 140 -17.64 -12.20 -0.77
C GLY A 140 -16.31 -12.46 -1.48
N ARG A 141 -16.02 -11.79 -2.60
CA ARG A 141 -14.75 -11.95 -3.32
C ARG A 141 -13.67 -11.13 -2.64
N THR A 142 -12.50 -11.74 -2.44
CA THR A 142 -11.32 -11.01 -1.96
C THR A 142 -10.83 -10.11 -3.07
N VAL A 143 -10.80 -8.81 -2.78
CA VAL A 143 -10.42 -7.74 -3.72
C VAL A 143 -8.91 -7.50 -3.63
N LEU A 144 -8.40 -7.34 -2.42
CA LEU A 144 -6.98 -7.15 -2.12
C LEU A 144 -6.67 -7.83 -0.79
N ALA A 145 -5.56 -8.54 -0.67
CA ALA A 145 -5.16 -9.19 0.57
C ALA A 145 -3.65 -9.21 0.75
N ALA A 146 -3.18 -9.07 1.99
CA ALA A 146 -1.80 -9.34 2.32
C ALA A 146 -1.46 -10.83 2.08
N ASN A 147 -0.16 -11.12 1.95
CA ASN A 147 0.33 -12.49 1.77
C ASN A 147 1.42 -12.89 2.78
N PRO A 148 1.10 -12.95 4.08
CA PRO A 148 2.09 -13.34 5.10
C PRO A 148 2.57 -14.80 4.99
N ALA A 149 1.89 -15.62 4.18
CA ALA A 149 2.23 -17.02 3.93
C ALA A 149 3.16 -17.21 2.71
N ASP A 150 3.67 -16.12 2.14
CA ASP A 150 4.66 -16.19 1.06
C ASP A 150 6.07 -16.17 1.62
N VAL A 151 6.53 -17.36 2.00
CA VAL A 151 7.83 -17.59 2.62
C VAL A 151 8.62 -18.63 1.84
N ASP A 152 9.95 -18.53 1.91
CA ASP A 152 10.86 -19.52 1.36
C ASP A 152 10.97 -20.78 2.24
N GLY A 153 11.81 -21.74 1.84
CA GLY A 153 12.03 -22.99 2.59
C GLY A 153 12.63 -22.80 3.99
N LEU A 154 13.14 -21.60 4.32
CA LEU A 154 13.64 -21.24 5.65
C LEU A 154 12.63 -20.40 6.44
N GLY A 155 11.40 -20.23 5.94
CA GLY A 155 10.37 -19.43 6.59
C GLY A 155 10.57 -17.91 6.47
N ARG A 156 11.48 -17.44 5.61
CA ARG A 156 11.73 -16.01 5.38
C ARG A 156 10.74 -15.48 4.34
N PRO A 157 10.16 -14.28 4.50
CA PRO A 157 9.28 -13.70 3.49
C PRO A 157 9.96 -13.63 2.12
N ALA A 158 9.27 -14.07 1.07
CA ALA A 158 9.79 -14.04 -0.30
C ALA A 158 9.96 -12.60 -0.84
N VAL A 159 9.08 -11.70 -0.40
CA VAL A 159 9.19 -10.26 -0.59
C VAL A 159 8.99 -9.56 0.76
N PRO A 160 9.50 -8.33 0.94
CA PRO A 160 9.18 -7.54 2.11
C PRO A 160 7.68 -7.45 2.35
N PRO A 161 7.18 -7.90 3.52
CA PRO A 161 5.76 -7.88 3.81
C PRO A 161 5.29 -6.43 4.04
N LEU A 162 4.06 -6.27 4.53
CA LEU A 162 3.74 -5.03 5.25
C LEU A 162 4.87 -4.84 6.31
N GLY A 163 5.52 -3.69 6.31
CA GLY A 163 6.71 -3.49 7.14
C GLY A 163 7.20 -2.06 7.14
N ALA A 164 8.23 -1.80 7.93
CA ALA A 164 9.05 -0.60 7.83
C ALA A 164 10.49 -0.92 8.23
N GLY A 165 11.42 -0.11 7.75
CA GLY A 165 12.84 -0.31 8.02
C GLY A 165 13.65 0.96 7.78
N ARG A 166 14.97 0.81 7.78
CA ARG A 166 15.93 1.88 7.48
C ARG A 166 16.85 1.42 6.36
N GLY A 167 16.91 2.21 5.29
CA GLY A 167 17.81 2.00 4.16
C GLY A 167 19.19 2.62 4.41
N PRO A 168 20.02 2.71 3.35
CA PRO A 168 21.32 3.38 3.39
C PRO A 168 21.22 4.79 4.00
N GLY A 169 22.21 5.15 4.83
CA GLY A 169 22.21 6.43 5.53
C GLY A 169 21.13 6.58 6.62
N GLY A 170 20.45 5.49 7.00
CA GLY A 170 19.41 5.50 8.04
C GLY A 170 18.06 6.03 7.56
N MET A 171 17.88 6.25 6.24
CA MET A 171 16.64 6.76 5.64
C MET A 171 15.48 5.80 5.93
N PRO A 172 14.40 6.26 6.57
CA PRO A 172 13.27 5.38 6.86
C PRO A 172 12.51 5.02 5.57
N PHE A 173 11.99 3.80 5.51
CA PHE A 173 11.11 3.34 4.44
C PHE A 173 9.94 2.52 4.99
N VAL A 174 8.86 2.47 4.23
CA VAL A 174 7.68 1.62 4.46
C VAL A 174 7.53 0.63 3.33
N THR A 175 7.05 -0.57 3.64
CA THR A 175 6.75 -1.63 2.67
C THR A 175 5.32 -2.13 2.82
N ALA A 176 4.75 -2.56 1.70
CA ALA A 176 3.47 -3.25 1.65
C ALA A 176 3.51 -4.33 0.57
N ALA A 177 2.92 -5.49 0.86
CA ALA A 177 2.87 -6.62 -0.06
C ALA A 177 1.49 -7.26 -0.07
N PHE A 178 1.03 -7.60 -1.28
CA PHE A 178 -0.30 -8.11 -1.54
C PHE A 178 -0.25 -9.31 -2.47
N ARG A 179 -1.22 -10.21 -2.33
CA ARG A 179 -1.35 -11.40 -3.17
C ARG A 179 -1.47 -10.99 -4.63
N LEU A 180 -0.71 -11.69 -5.48
CA LEU A 180 -0.85 -11.70 -6.92
C LEU A 180 -1.52 -13.02 -7.33
N ALA A 181 -2.73 -12.95 -7.87
CA ALA A 181 -3.44 -14.15 -8.28
C ALA A 181 -2.92 -14.68 -9.63
N PRO A 182 -3.03 -16.00 -9.91
CA PRO A 182 -2.70 -16.54 -11.21
C PRO A 182 -3.47 -15.84 -12.34
N GLY A 183 -2.76 -15.37 -13.35
CA GLY A 183 -3.32 -14.66 -14.50
C GLY A 183 -3.80 -13.23 -14.22
N GLU A 184 -3.61 -12.71 -13.00
CA GLU A 184 -3.88 -11.30 -12.68
C GLU A 184 -2.96 -10.38 -13.48
N ARG A 185 -3.55 -9.32 -14.04
CA ARG A 185 -2.82 -8.31 -14.80
C ARG A 185 -2.83 -6.99 -14.05
N LEU A 186 -1.68 -6.34 -14.07
CA LEU A 186 -1.45 -5.09 -13.35
C LEU A 186 -1.13 -3.97 -14.32
N TYR A 187 -1.65 -2.77 -14.08
CA TYR A 187 -1.61 -1.63 -14.99
C TYR A 187 -1.36 -0.33 -14.25
N GLY A 188 -0.97 0.72 -14.98
CA GLY A 188 -0.77 2.06 -14.42
C GLY A 188 0.72 2.41 -14.25
N LEU A 189 1.05 3.00 -13.11
CA LEU A 189 2.37 3.57 -12.75
C LEU A 189 2.77 4.82 -13.56
N GLY A 190 1.82 5.45 -14.25
CA GLY A 190 2.04 6.61 -15.11
C GLY A 190 2.42 6.25 -16.55
N GLU A 191 3.20 7.11 -17.20
CA GLU A 191 3.66 6.95 -18.58
C GLU A 191 4.87 6.02 -18.65
N LYS A 192 4.64 4.71 -18.59
CA LYS A 192 5.71 3.71 -18.67
C LYS A 192 5.79 3.12 -20.07
N PHE A 193 6.97 3.13 -20.68
CA PHE A 193 7.23 2.59 -22.03
C PHE A 193 7.59 1.09 -22.05
N THR A 194 7.29 0.41 -20.95
CA THR A 194 7.38 -1.05 -20.82
C THR A 194 6.10 -1.71 -21.32
N ARG A 195 6.01 -3.05 -21.27
CA ARG A 195 4.76 -3.78 -21.56
C ARG A 195 3.58 -3.20 -20.78
N LEU A 196 2.39 -3.19 -21.38
CA LEU A 196 1.20 -2.62 -20.75
C LEU A 196 0.85 -3.35 -19.46
N ASP A 197 0.84 -4.68 -19.51
CA ASP A 197 0.76 -5.54 -18.33
C ASP A 197 2.10 -5.48 -17.58
N LYS A 198 2.01 -5.08 -16.31
CA LYS A 198 3.13 -4.88 -15.41
C LYS A 198 3.41 -6.12 -14.54
N ALA A 199 2.55 -7.14 -14.57
CA ALA A 199 2.79 -8.37 -13.82
C ALA A 199 4.12 -9.03 -14.23
N GLY A 200 4.89 -9.49 -13.23
CA GLY A 200 6.22 -10.09 -13.41
C GLY A 200 7.37 -9.10 -13.58
N GLY A 201 7.12 -7.78 -13.51
CA GLY A 201 8.14 -6.73 -13.69
C GLY A 201 8.53 -6.02 -12.40
N ARG A 202 9.64 -5.28 -12.45
CA ARG A 202 10.03 -4.28 -11.44
C ARG A 202 9.98 -2.88 -12.06
N PHE A 203 9.51 -1.91 -11.29
CA PHE A 203 9.31 -0.53 -11.75
C PHE A 203 9.66 0.46 -10.65
N VAL A 204 9.98 1.68 -11.05
CA VAL A 204 10.33 2.75 -10.11
C VAL A 204 9.47 3.98 -10.40
N SER A 205 8.70 4.43 -9.41
CA SER A 205 8.10 5.77 -9.45
C SER A 205 9.13 6.79 -8.96
N TRP A 206 9.94 7.30 -9.88
CA TRP A 206 10.91 8.36 -9.63
C TRP A 206 11.10 9.19 -10.91
N THR A 207 10.74 10.47 -10.85
CA THR A 207 10.81 11.35 -12.03
C THR A 207 12.24 11.72 -12.31
N VAL A 208 12.66 11.41 -13.54
CA VAL A 208 13.98 11.70 -14.08
C VAL A 208 13.84 12.20 -15.51
N ASP A 209 14.84 12.90 -16.01
CA ASP A 209 14.99 13.06 -17.46
C ASP A 209 15.31 11.67 -18.05
N ALA A 210 14.33 11.09 -18.73
CA ALA A 210 14.44 9.73 -19.25
C ALA A 210 15.27 9.67 -20.54
N LEU A 211 15.53 10.83 -21.18
CA LEU A 211 16.25 10.97 -22.45
C LEU A 211 15.70 10.06 -23.57
N GLY A 212 14.40 9.76 -23.54
CA GLY A 212 13.73 8.93 -24.52
C GLY A 212 12.58 8.08 -23.95
N SER A 213 12.04 7.22 -24.80
CA SER A 213 10.88 6.35 -24.52
C SER A 213 11.19 4.87 -24.71
N THR A 214 12.45 4.48 -24.56
CA THR A 214 12.96 3.14 -24.83
C THR A 214 13.45 2.41 -23.57
N SER A 215 13.21 2.97 -22.39
CA SER A 215 13.58 2.40 -21.09
C SER A 215 12.42 2.46 -20.09
N GLU A 216 12.60 1.87 -18.91
CA GLU A 216 11.62 1.93 -17.81
C GLU A 216 11.47 3.34 -17.21
N ARG A 217 12.55 4.15 -17.28
CA ARG A 217 12.58 5.52 -16.80
C ARG A 217 11.47 6.34 -17.48
N SER A 218 10.87 7.24 -16.72
CA SER A 218 9.75 8.03 -17.20
C SER A 218 9.77 9.44 -16.62
N HIS A 219 9.32 10.38 -17.45
CA HIS A 219 9.06 11.76 -17.06
C HIS A 219 7.77 11.91 -16.24
N LYS A 220 6.82 10.97 -16.38
CA LYS A 220 5.48 11.06 -15.77
C LYS A 220 5.19 9.81 -14.97
N ASN A 221 5.72 9.76 -13.74
CA ASN A 221 5.39 8.70 -12.79
C ASN A 221 4.13 9.09 -12.01
N VAL A 222 3.18 8.16 -11.91
CA VAL A 222 2.00 8.32 -11.04
C VAL A 222 1.96 7.06 -10.17
N PRO A 223 2.02 7.15 -8.83
CA PRO A 223 2.09 5.99 -7.93
C PRO A 223 0.72 5.32 -7.76
N PHE A 224 0.06 5.06 -8.87
CA PHE A 224 -1.26 4.44 -8.97
C PHE A 224 -1.19 3.19 -9.84
N LEU A 225 -1.54 2.07 -9.22
CA LEU A 225 -1.62 0.74 -9.81
C LEU A 225 -3.09 0.33 -9.88
N TRP A 226 -3.51 -0.40 -10.91
CA TRP A 226 -4.81 -1.08 -10.90
C TRP A 226 -4.74 -2.46 -11.50
N SER A 227 -5.67 -3.31 -11.09
CA SER A 227 -5.75 -4.73 -11.42
C SER A 227 -7.03 -5.03 -12.18
N ASP A 228 -6.94 -5.92 -13.17
CA ASP A 228 -8.11 -6.46 -13.87
C ASP A 228 -9.05 -7.28 -12.98
N ARG A 229 -8.64 -7.56 -11.73
CA ARG A 229 -9.48 -8.19 -10.70
C ARG A 229 -10.41 -7.22 -9.98
N GLY A 230 -10.41 -5.95 -10.35
CA GLY A 230 -11.39 -4.97 -9.89
C GLY A 230 -10.96 -4.17 -8.66
N TYR A 231 -9.68 -3.83 -8.59
CA TYR A 231 -9.15 -2.88 -7.62
C TYR A 231 -8.11 -1.93 -8.20
N GLY A 232 -7.99 -0.76 -7.58
CA GLY A 232 -6.87 0.16 -7.73
C GLY A 232 -6.18 0.39 -6.38
N LEU A 233 -4.91 0.78 -6.43
CA LEU A 233 -4.12 1.18 -5.28
C LEU A 233 -3.30 2.42 -5.64
N PHE A 234 -3.49 3.50 -4.90
CA PHE A 234 -2.68 4.72 -4.97
C PHE A 234 -1.85 4.84 -3.71
N ALA A 235 -0.53 4.90 -3.85
CA ALA A 235 0.40 5.22 -2.78
C ALA A 235 0.58 6.75 -2.73
N ASP A 236 -0.04 7.41 -1.76
CA ASP A 236 -0.05 8.87 -1.63
C ASP A 236 1.30 9.37 -1.09
N SER A 237 2.30 9.41 -1.97
CA SER A 237 3.66 9.83 -1.64
C SER A 237 4.34 10.44 -2.87
N GLY A 238 5.09 11.52 -2.65
CA GLY A 238 6.03 12.07 -3.63
C GLY A 238 7.45 11.49 -3.52
N ALA A 239 7.69 10.61 -2.53
CA ALA A 239 8.97 9.94 -2.38
C ALA A 239 9.17 8.87 -3.46
N ARG A 240 10.41 8.39 -3.59
CA ARG A 240 10.73 7.25 -4.45
C ARG A 240 9.90 6.03 -4.03
N ILE A 241 9.30 5.36 -5.01
CA ILE A 241 8.61 4.08 -4.81
C ILE A 241 9.21 3.02 -5.72
N ASP A 242 9.72 1.95 -5.13
CA ASP A 242 10.15 0.75 -5.83
C ASP A 242 9.03 -0.28 -5.81
N TRP A 243 8.67 -0.82 -6.98
CA TRP A 243 7.60 -1.80 -7.17
C TRP A 243 8.20 -3.13 -7.64
N ASP A 244 7.86 -4.22 -6.95
CA ASP A 244 8.05 -5.58 -7.43
C ASP A 244 6.68 -6.18 -7.72
N LEU A 245 6.31 -6.27 -9.00
CA LEU A 245 4.97 -6.69 -9.42
C LEU A 245 4.89 -8.19 -9.74
N GLY A 246 5.60 -8.99 -8.94
CA GLY A 246 5.69 -10.44 -9.10
C GLY A 246 6.95 -10.91 -9.81
N ALA A 247 8.00 -10.08 -9.82
CA ALA A 247 9.31 -10.44 -10.35
C ALA A 247 10.09 -11.33 -9.36
N THR A 248 9.94 -11.08 -8.06
CA THR A 248 10.58 -11.90 -7.01
C THR A 248 9.73 -13.10 -6.62
N SER A 249 8.41 -12.91 -6.47
CA SER A 249 7.48 -13.98 -6.15
C SER A 249 6.28 -13.95 -7.08
N LEU A 250 5.98 -15.07 -7.73
CA LEU A 250 4.79 -15.21 -8.58
C LEU A 250 3.46 -15.15 -7.80
N ARG A 251 3.52 -15.14 -6.46
CA ARG A 251 2.34 -15.15 -5.57
C ARG A 251 2.06 -13.80 -4.94
N THR A 252 2.99 -12.86 -5.03
CA THR A 252 2.94 -11.60 -4.27
C THR A 252 3.59 -10.48 -5.06
N TRP A 253 2.91 -9.34 -5.11
CA TRP A 253 3.54 -8.09 -5.51
C TRP A 253 3.76 -7.21 -4.27
N ALA A 254 4.81 -6.39 -4.29
CA ALA A 254 5.20 -5.53 -3.19
C ALA A 254 5.59 -4.14 -3.68
N LEU A 255 5.52 -3.19 -2.77
CA LEU A 255 6.05 -1.84 -2.94
C LEU A 255 6.91 -1.48 -1.73
N ARG A 256 7.93 -0.66 -1.96
CA ARG A 256 8.72 0.04 -0.96
C ARG A 256 8.66 1.53 -1.25
N VAL A 257 8.36 2.34 -0.24
CA VAL A 257 8.39 3.81 -0.32
C VAL A 257 9.45 4.32 0.63
N ASP A 258 10.37 5.15 0.14
CA ASP A 258 11.39 5.81 0.95
C ASP A 258 10.79 7.00 1.72
N ALA A 259 9.85 6.69 2.62
CA ALA A 259 9.16 7.62 3.49
C ALA A 259 8.96 7.01 4.89
N PRO A 260 8.87 7.83 5.95
CA PRO A 260 8.69 7.35 7.32
C PRO A 260 7.31 6.76 7.59
N ALA A 261 6.29 7.11 6.79
CA ALA A 261 4.93 6.62 6.88
C ALA A 261 4.29 6.69 5.47
N LEU A 262 3.20 5.96 5.25
CA LEU A 262 2.55 5.87 3.94
C LEU A 262 1.03 5.79 4.07
N ASP A 263 0.33 6.57 3.26
CA ASP A 263 -1.11 6.41 3.01
C ASP A 263 -1.34 5.62 1.71
N LEU A 264 -2.06 4.51 1.81
CA LEU A 264 -2.49 3.70 0.67
C LEU A 264 -3.99 3.86 0.46
N HIS A 265 -4.41 4.36 -0.70
CA HIS A 265 -5.81 4.41 -1.09
C HIS A 265 -6.16 3.18 -1.93
N ILE A 266 -7.10 2.37 -1.44
CA ILE A 266 -7.63 1.18 -2.10
C ILE A 266 -8.97 1.54 -2.73
N PHE A 267 -9.07 1.39 -4.04
CA PHE A 267 -10.28 1.65 -4.81
C PHE A 267 -10.90 0.33 -5.24
N HIS A 268 -12.18 0.13 -4.95
CA HIS A 268 -12.94 -0.99 -5.48
C HIS A 268 -13.79 -0.57 -6.67
N GLY A 269 -13.69 -1.32 -7.76
CA GLY A 269 -14.64 -1.22 -8.85
C GLY A 269 -14.61 -2.46 -9.72
N PRO A 270 -15.77 -3.00 -10.16
CA PRO A 270 -15.81 -4.22 -10.97
C PRO A 270 -15.18 -4.05 -12.37
N GLY A 271 -14.81 -2.83 -12.75
CA GLY A 271 -14.15 -2.51 -14.01
C GLY A 271 -13.20 -1.31 -13.86
N PRO A 272 -12.27 -1.14 -14.83
CA PRO A 272 -11.25 -0.09 -14.79
C PRO A 272 -11.84 1.32 -14.80
N ASP A 273 -12.96 1.52 -15.50
CA ASP A 273 -13.66 2.79 -15.60
C ASP A 273 -14.12 3.32 -14.23
N ARG A 274 -14.62 2.44 -13.35
CA ARG A 274 -15.02 2.82 -11.99
C ARG A 274 -13.81 3.10 -11.09
N ILE A 275 -12.75 2.30 -11.24
CA ILE A 275 -11.49 2.47 -10.51
C ILE A 275 -10.85 3.82 -10.86
N LEU A 276 -10.74 4.12 -12.16
CA LEU A 276 -10.20 5.39 -12.67
C LEU A 276 -11.06 6.58 -12.24
N ARG A 277 -12.39 6.48 -12.31
CA ARG A 277 -13.26 7.55 -11.80
C ARG A 277 -13.03 7.82 -10.32
N ALA A 278 -12.97 6.78 -9.49
CA ALA A 278 -12.73 6.93 -8.06
C ALA A 278 -11.33 7.51 -7.76
N PHE A 279 -10.32 7.14 -8.55
CA PHE A 279 -8.99 7.75 -8.48
C PHE A 279 -9.05 9.25 -8.83
N THR A 280 -9.63 9.63 -9.97
CA THR A 280 -9.74 11.04 -10.39
C THR A 280 -10.68 11.87 -9.53
N ASP A 281 -11.66 11.26 -8.84
CA ASP A 281 -12.49 11.95 -7.85
C ASP A 281 -11.66 12.35 -6.62
N LEU A 282 -10.63 11.56 -6.29
CA LEU A 282 -9.69 11.86 -5.20
C LEU A 282 -8.58 12.83 -5.66
N THR A 283 -8.05 12.64 -6.87
CA THR A 283 -6.84 13.32 -7.34
C THR A 283 -7.08 14.47 -8.33
N GLY A 284 -8.34 14.72 -8.65
CA GLY A 284 -8.76 15.76 -9.59
C GLY A 284 -9.03 15.23 -10.98
N ARG A 285 -9.99 15.88 -11.65
CA ARG A 285 -10.34 15.61 -13.04
C ARG A 285 -9.67 16.65 -13.93
N GLY A 286 -9.07 16.18 -15.03
CA GLY A 286 -8.54 17.08 -16.05
C GLY A 286 -9.64 17.99 -16.62
N PRO A 287 -9.35 19.26 -16.91
CA PRO A 287 -10.32 20.14 -17.56
C PRO A 287 -10.63 19.64 -18.97
N ALA A 288 -11.79 20.02 -19.50
CA ALA A 288 -12.05 19.87 -20.93
C ALA A 288 -11.02 20.70 -21.71
N VAL A 289 -10.43 20.10 -22.75
CA VAL A 289 -9.56 20.82 -23.68
C VAL A 289 -10.46 21.61 -24.65
N PRO A 290 -10.22 22.92 -24.86
CA PRO A 290 -10.99 23.75 -25.79
C PRO A 290 -11.00 23.25 -27.24
#